data_AF-A0A965SSH0-F1
#
_entry.id   AF-A0A965SSH0-F1
#
_cell.length_a   1.000
_cell.length_b   1.000
_cell.length_c   1.000
_cell.angle_alpha   90.00
_cell.angle_beta   90.00
_cell.angle_gamma   90.00
#
_symmetry.space_group_name_H-M   'P 1'
#
loop_
_entity.id
_entity.type
_entity.pdbx_description
1 polymer ?
#
loop_
_entity_poly.entity_id
_entity_poly.type
_entity_poly.pdbx_seq_one_letter_code
_entity_poly.pdbx_strand_id
1 'polypeptide(L)' 'MNKTNHLIQKVFITFGLILILASCSTIFMGLLGMFSLDLFAIGFSSGIRILASVAITGCLAGAMGYWIQEYL' A
#
# COMPACT_ATOMS: atom_id res chain seq x y z
N MET A 1 5.36 -30.55 0.56
CA MET A 1 5.83 -29.17 0.83
C MET A 1 5.58 -28.32 -0.42
N ASN A 2 4.51 -27.50 -0.42
CA ASN A 2 3.97 -26.91 -1.64
C ASN A 2 4.74 -25.63 -2.01
N LYS A 3 5.58 -25.72 -3.05
CA LYS A 3 6.40 -24.63 -3.62
C LYS A 3 5.59 -23.36 -3.93
N THR A 4 4.28 -23.51 -4.17
CA THR A 4 3.35 -22.42 -4.49
C THR A 4 3.12 -21.46 -3.31
N ASN A 5 3.12 -21.94 -2.06
CA ASN A 5 2.83 -21.09 -0.89
C ASN A 5 3.93 -20.06 -0.61
N HIS A 6 5.19 -20.45 -0.80
CA HIS A 6 6.33 -19.55 -0.63
C HIS A 6 6.39 -18.44 -1.70
N LEU A 7 5.91 -18.73 -2.91
CA LEU A 7 5.80 -17.72 -3.97
C LEU A 7 4.70 -16.71 -3.69
N ILE A 8 3.53 -17.18 -3.23
CA ILE A 8 2.40 -16.31 -2.89
C ILE A 8 2.78 -15.36 -1.74
N GLN A 9 3.48 -15.85 -0.71
CA GLN A 9 3.99 -15.01 0.37
C GLN A 9 4.92 -13.91 -0.14
N LYS A 10 5.93 -14.28 -0.92
CA LYS A 10 6.91 -13.32 -1.44
C LYS A 10 6.23 -12.27 -2.32
N VAL A 11 5.24 -12.67 -3.10
CA VAL A 11 4.43 -11.74 -3.91
C VAL A 11 3.62 -10.80 -3.02
N PHE A 12 2.91 -11.29 -2.00
CA PHE A 12 2.10 -10.46 -1.11
C PHE A 12 2.95 -9.44 -0.32
N ILE A 13 4.09 -9.87 0.21
CA ILE A 13 5.02 -9.00 0.95
C ILE A 13 5.61 -7.93 0.03
N THR A 14 6.06 -8.33 -1.17
CA THR A 14 6.62 -7.39 -2.15
C THR A 14 5.55 -6.41 -2.63
N PHE A 15 4.33 -6.89 -2.86
CA PHE A 15 3.18 -6.08 -3.28
C PHE A 15 2.77 -5.06 -2.21
N GLY A 16 2.73 -5.45 -0.94
CA GLY A 16 2.49 -4.52 0.18
C GLY A 16 3.57 -3.45 0.27
N LEU A 17 4.85 -3.83 0.11
CA LEU A 17 5.98 -2.90 0.17
C LEU A 17 5.95 -1.86 -0.95
N ILE A 18 5.66 -2.26 -2.19
CA ILE A 18 5.56 -1.29 -3.31
C ILE A 18 4.39 -0.32 -3.11
N LEU A 19 3.27 -0.76 -2.54
CA LEU A 19 2.12 0.10 -2.25
C LEU A 19 2.43 1.13 -1.17
N ILE A 20 3.16 0.73 -0.12
CA ILE A 20 3.63 1.63 0.94
C ILE A 20 4.60 2.66 0.37
N LEU A 21 5.58 2.22 -0.42
CA LEU A 21 6.55 3.11 -1.06
C LEU A 21 5.87 4.10 -2.01
N ALA A 22 4.93 3.63 -2.84
CA ALA A 22 4.16 4.49 -3.74
C ALA A 22 3.32 5.52 -2.95
N SER A 23 2.67 5.10 -1.86
CA SER A 23 1.88 5.99 -1.01
C SER A 23 2.75 7.02 -0.28
N CYS A 24 3.93 6.62 0.19
CA CYS A 24 4.88 7.54 0.85
C CYS A 24 5.42 8.58 -0.14
N SER A 25 5.83 8.15 -1.34
CA SER A 25 6.32 9.05 -2.40
C SER A 25 5.25 10.04 -2.85
N THR A 26 4.00 9.60 -3.00
CA THR A 26 2.89 10.47 -3.40
C THR A 26 2.52 11.49 -2.31
N ILE A 27 2.54 11.09 -1.03
CA ILE A 27 2.38 12.03 0.10
C ILE A 27 3.51 13.05 0.14
N PHE A 28 4.76 12.62 -0.05
CA PHE A 28 5.93 13.50 -0.04
C PHE A 28 5.89 14.52 -1.19
N MET A 29 5.52 14.07 -2.39
CA MET A 29 5.32 14.92 -3.56
C MET A 29 4.16 15.92 -3.36
N GLY A 30 3.08 15.49 -2.70
CA GLY A 30 1.97 16.35 -2.30
C GLY A 30 2.37 17.39 -1.25
N LEU A 31 3.25 17.02 -0.30
CA LEU A 31 3.75 17.93 0.74
C LEU A 31 4.70 19.00 0.18
N LEU A 32 5.48 18.66 -0.86
CA LEU A 32 6.33 19.59 -1.60
C LEU A 32 5.53 20.61 -2.44
N GLY A 33 4.19 20.49 -2.49
CA GLY A 33 3.33 21.39 -3.26
C GLY A 33 3.48 21.25 -4.77
N MET A 34 4.20 20.24 -5.25
CA MET A 34 4.41 19.98 -6.68
C MET A 34 3.19 19.33 -7.35
N PHE A 35 2.26 18.80 -6.56
CA PHE A 35 1.05 18.13 -7.04
C PHE A 35 -0.17 18.75 -6.33
N SER A 36 -1.04 19.42 -7.09
CA SER A 36 -2.33 19.86 -6.56
C SER A 36 -3.18 18.62 -6.26
N LEU A 37 -3.37 18.33 -4.97
CA LEU A 37 -4.23 17.27 -4.44
C LEU A 37 -5.70 17.40 -4.90
N ASP A 38 -6.04 18.51 -5.57
CA ASP A 38 -7.29 18.79 -6.26
C ASP A 38 -7.68 17.76 -7.33
N LEU A 39 -6.72 17.17 -8.05
CA LEU A 39 -7.02 16.07 -8.99
C LEU A 39 -7.54 14.80 -8.28
N PHE A 40 -7.27 14.68 -6.98
CA PHE A 40 -7.74 13.61 -6.11
C PHE A 40 -8.90 14.04 -5.20
N ALA A 41 -9.34 15.31 -5.29
CA ALA A 41 -10.46 15.88 -4.56
C ALA A 41 -11.79 15.66 -5.30
N ILE A 42 -11.98 14.48 -5.89
CA ILE A 42 -13.28 14.11 -6.46
C ILE A 42 -14.21 13.80 -5.28
N GLY A 43 -15.02 14.80 -4.91
CA GLY A 43 -16.05 14.70 -3.88
C GLY A 43 -15.54 14.90 -2.45
N PHE A 44 -15.29 16.16 -2.05
CA PHE A 44 -15.24 16.65 -0.65
C PHE A 44 -14.22 16.00 0.31
N SER A 45 -13.51 14.95 -0.10
CA SER A 45 -12.54 14.22 0.71
C SER A 45 -11.13 14.62 0.27
N SER A 46 -10.31 15.07 1.22
CA SER A 46 -8.92 15.43 0.93
C SER A 46 -8.20 14.24 0.27
N GLY A 47 -7.46 14.49 -0.82
CA GLY A 47 -6.73 13.45 -1.55
C GLY A 47 -5.80 12.60 -0.66
N ILE A 48 -5.34 13.21 0.44
CA ILE A 48 -4.55 12.58 1.49
C ILE A 48 -5.28 11.40 2.15
N ARG A 49 -6.62 11.45 2.29
CA ARG A 49 -7.39 10.36 2.92
C ARG A 49 -7.37 9.08 2.09
N ILE A 50 -7.50 9.23 0.77
CA ILE A 50 -7.48 8.09 -0.14
C ILE A 50 -6.07 7.48 -0.15
N LEU A 51 -5.02 8.31 -0.23
CA LEU A 51 -3.64 7.85 -0.09
C LEU A 51 -3.38 7.14 1.24
N ALA A 52 -3.92 7.65 2.35
CA ALA A 52 -3.83 7.00 3.65
C ALA A 52 -4.51 5.62 3.65
N SER A 53 -5.68 5.47 3.02
CA SER A 53 -6.35 4.17 2.91
C SER A 53 -5.56 3.16 2.07
N VAL A 54 -4.89 3.60 1.00
CA VAL A 54 -4.00 2.77 0.19
C VAL A 54 -2.77 2.33 0.99
N ALA A 55 -2.16 3.25 1.76
CA ALA A 55 -1.05 2.93 2.65
C ALA A 55 -1.45 1.89 3.71
N ILE A 56 -2.61 2.05 4.35
CA ILE A 56 -3.16 1.09 5.33
C ILE A 56 -3.37 -0.27 4.66
N THR A 57 -3.94 -0.30 3.46
CA THR A 57 -4.18 -1.55 2.70
C THR A 57 -2.86 -2.24 2.34
N GLY A 58 -1.82 -1.49 1.97
CA GLY A 58 -0.47 -2.04 1.74
C GLY A 58 0.15 -2.67 2.99
N CYS A 59 0.01 -2.03 4.15
CA CYS A 59 0.46 -2.60 5.43
C CYS A 59 -0.33 -3.87 5.81
N LEU A 60 -1.65 -3.88 5.62
CA LEU A 60 -2.48 -5.06 5.88
C LEU A 60 -2.13 -6.22 4.93
N ALA A 61 -1.88 -5.95 3.64
CA ALA A 61 -1.46 -6.96 2.69
C ALA A 61 -0.12 -7.58 3.10
N GLY A 62 0.85 -6.77 3.55
CA GLY A 62 2.11 -7.27 4.09
C GLY A 62 1.89 -8.20 5.31
N ALA A 63 1.06 -7.77 6.27
CA ALA A 63 0.75 -8.55 7.47
C ALA A 63 0.03 -9.87 7.15
N MET A 64 -0.91 -9.88 6.19
CA MET A 64 -1.58 -11.08 5.71
C MET A 64 -0.59 -12.07 5.06
N GLY A 65 0.39 -11.56 4.32
CA GLY A 65 1.46 -12.38 3.72
C GLY A 65 2.26 -13.15 4.78
N TYR A 66 2.58 -12.51 5.91
CA TYR A 66 3.25 -13.17 7.05
C TYR A 66 2.32 -14.08 7.85
N TRP A 67 1.06 -13.70 8.05
CA TRP A 67 0.08 -14.53 8.77
C TRP A 67 -0.17 -15.88 8.08
N ILE A 68 -0.21 -15.88 6.75
CA ILE A 68 -0.34 -17.10 5.94
C ILE A 68 0.90 -18.01 6.06
N GLN A 69 2.07 -17.46 6.45
CA GLN A 69 3.28 -18.24 6.73
C GLN A 69 3.21 -18.97 8.07
N GLU A 70 2.59 -18.36 9.07
CA GLU A 70 2.53 -18.94 10.42
C GLU A 70 1.42 -19.98 10.55
N TYR A 71 0.35 -19.86 9.76
CA TYR A 71 -0.80 -20.76 9.83
C TYR A 71 -0.67 -22.05 8.99
N LEU A 72 0.43 -22.23 8.23
CA LEU A 72 0.62 -23.34 7.27
C LEU A 72 1.98 -24.01 7.43
#